data_AF-A0A6V7RMX0-F1
#
_entry.id   AF-A0A6V7RMX0-F1
#
_cell.length_a   1.000
_cell.length_b   1.000
_cell.length_c   1.000
_cell.angle_alpha   90.00
_cell.angle_beta   90.00
_cell.angle_gamma   90.00
#
_symmetry.space_group_name_H-M   'P 1'
#
loop_
_entity.id
_entity.type
_entity.pdbx_description
1 polymer ?
#
loop_
_entity_poly.entity_id
_entity_poly.type
_entity_poly.pdbx_seq_one_letter_code
_entity_poly.pdbx_strand_id
1 'polypeptide(L)'
;MMFKFDKNTVPYHISNMIFYVVTLAVVGLIYYFAFLPPLLEVTTDEFFANFGLGEFIGALFFLILIAMPILLIIGIVYHLIKLIKPNKNVPVQN
;
A
#
# COMPACT_ATOMS: atom_id res chain seq x y z
N MET A 1 -8.89 17.59 -17.51
CA MET A 1 -9.93 16.65 -17.03
C MET A 1 -9.22 15.39 -16.58
N MET A 2 -9.24 15.07 -15.29
CA MET A 2 -8.79 13.75 -14.83
C MET A 2 -9.85 12.77 -15.32
N PHE A 3 -9.48 11.82 -16.18
CA PHE A 3 -10.37 10.75 -16.63
C PHE A 3 -10.86 9.99 -15.40
N LYS A 4 -11.98 10.43 -14.83
CA LYS A 4 -12.71 9.70 -13.80
C LYS A 4 -13.40 8.57 -14.53
N PHE A 5 -12.65 7.51 -14.83
CA PHE A 5 -13.24 6.28 -15.32
C PHE A 5 -14.31 5.84 -14.31
N ASP A 6 -15.47 5.42 -14.82
CA ASP A 6 -16.53 4.89 -13.97
C ASP A 6 -15.97 3.67 -13.21
N LYS A 7 -16.26 3.60 -11.91
CA LYS A 7 -15.71 2.60 -10.98
C LYS A 7 -16.02 1.17 -11.37
N ASN A 8 -16.97 0.96 -12.27
CA ASN A 8 -17.38 -0.35 -12.78
C ASN A 8 -16.72 -0.72 -14.12
N THR A 9 -15.84 0.14 -14.64
CA THR A 9 -15.23 -0.07 -15.95
C THR A 9 -13.86 -0.74 -15.86
N VAL A 10 -13.52 -1.52 -16.88
CA VAL A 10 -12.20 -2.16 -16.99
C VAL A 10 -11.05 -1.14 -16.92
N PRO A 11 -11.08 0.02 -17.63
CA PRO A 11 -10.02 1.01 -17.55
C PRO A 11 -9.81 1.60 -16.14
N TYR A 12 -10.88 1.74 -15.35
CA TYR A 12 -10.78 2.15 -13.95
C TYR A 12 -9.98 1.14 -13.14
N HIS A 13 -10.32 -0.15 -13.27
CA HIS A 13 -9.64 -1.18 -12.49
C HIS A 13 -8.19 -1.40 -12.92
N ILE A 14 -7.87 -1.29 -14.22
CA ILE A 14 -6.49 -1.36 -14.71
C ILE A 14 -5.67 -0.19 -14.16
N SER A 15 -6.16 1.04 -14.31
CA SER A 15 -5.43 2.24 -13.91
C SER A 15 -5.13 2.25 -12.41
N ASN A 16 -6.13 1.88 -11.58
CA ASN A 16 -5.93 1.77 -10.15
C ASN A 16 -5.00 0.61 -9.76
N MET A 17 -5.12 -0.55 -10.41
CA MET A 17 -4.20 -1.67 -10.14
C MET A 17 -2.75 -1.26 -10.38
N ILE A 18 -2.47 -0.61 -11.52
CA ILE A 18 -1.13 -0.09 -11.84
C ILE A 18 -0.69 0.92 -10.77
N PHE A 19 -1.55 1.86 -10.39
CA PHE A 19 -1.26 2.81 -9.33
C PHE A 19 -0.87 2.12 -8.01
N TYR A 20 -1.64 1.13 -7.56
CA TYR A 20 -1.34 0.40 -6.33
C TYR A 20 -0.03 -0.40 -6.44
N VAL A 21 0.25 -1.05 -7.58
CA VAL A 21 1.51 -1.77 -7.81
C VAL A 21 2.71 -0.82 -7.77
N VAL A 22 2.63 0.31 -8.50
CA VAL A 22 3.71 1.30 -8.53
C VAL A 22 3.92 1.91 -7.15
N THR A 23 2.83 2.24 -6.44
CA THR A 23 2.91 2.75 -5.07
C THR A 23 3.55 1.74 -4.14
N LEU A 24 3.19 0.45 -4.23
CA LEU A 24 3.78 -0.62 -3.44
C LEU A 24 5.28 -0.74 -3.71
N ALA A 25 5.70 -0.67 -4.97
CA ALA A 25 7.11 -0.70 -5.34
C ALA A 25 7.89 0.49 -4.75
N VAL A 26 7.35 1.72 -4.89
CA VAL A 26 7.98 2.93 -4.34
C VAL A 26 8.06 2.87 -2.81
N VAL A 27 6.98 2.48 -2.14
CA VAL A 27 6.96 2.32 -0.67
C VAL A 27 7.92 1.22 -0.24
N GLY A 28 8.03 0.11 -0.99
CA GLY A 28 9.01 -0.93 -0.74
C GLY A 28 10.45 -0.45 -0.87
N LEU A 29 10.76 0.40 -1.87
CA LEU A 29 12.08 1.03 -2.00
C LEU A 29 12.37 1.98 -0.83
N ILE A 30 11.38 2.80 -0.43
CA ILE A 30 11.50 3.67 0.75
C ILE A 30 11.77 2.81 2.00
N TYR A 31 11.05 1.70 2.18
CA TYR A 31 11.27 0.78 3.28
C TYR A 31 12.68 0.22 3.30
N TYR A 32 13.13 -0.29 2.16
CA TYR A 32 14.46 -0.88 2.02
C TYR A 32 15.59 0.12 2.28
N PHE A 33 15.50 1.35 1.77
CA PHE A 33 16.59 2.32 1.87
C PHE A 33 16.54 3.21 3.12
N ALA A 34 15.35 3.59 3.59
CA ALA A 34 15.20 4.53 4.70
C ALA A 34 14.93 3.85 6.04
N PHE A 35 14.24 2.70 6.06
CA PHE A 35 13.76 2.09 7.29
C PHE A 35 14.48 0.79 7.66
N LEU A 36 14.89 -0.01 6.69
CA LEU A 36 15.61 -1.26 6.96
C LEU A 36 16.94 -1.04 7.71
N PRO A 37 17.81 -0.05 7.37
CA PRO A 37 19.08 0.11 8.09
C PRO A 37 18.91 0.42 9.57
N PRO A 38 18.07 1.41 9.99
CA PRO A 38 17.78 1.63 11.40
C PRO A 38 17.22 0.40 12.11
N LEU A 39 16.37 -0.39 11.45
CA LEU A 39 15.79 -1.60 12.05
C LEU A 39 16.79 -2.73 12.27
N LEU A 40 17.87 -2.77 11.48
CA LEU A 40 18.95 -3.74 11.66
C LEU A 40 19.96 -3.29 12.72
N GLU A 41 20.11 -1.98 12.92
CA GLU A 41 21.02 -1.40 13.91
C GLU A 41 20.44 -1.40 15.33
N VAL A 42 19.12 -1.28 15.48
CA VAL A 42 18.46 -1.30 16.79
C VAL A 42 18.26 -2.76 17.23
N THR A 43 19.16 -3.27 18.07
CA THR A 43 18.90 -4.49 18.85
C THR A 43 17.76 -4.19 19.82
N THR A 44 16.75 -5.06 19.85
CA THR A 44 15.45 -4.85 20.53
C THR A 44 15.55 -4.48 22.00
N ASP A 45 16.67 -4.77 22.66
CA ASP A 45 16.79 -4.71 24.11
C ASP A 45 16.96 -3.27 24.64
N GLU A 46 17.55 -2.35 23.86
CA GLU A 46 17.68 -0.94 24.26
C GLU A 46 16.41 -0.11 23.99
N PHE A 47 15.65 -0.47 22.95
CA PHE A 47 14.43 0.24 22.54
C PHE A 47 13.27 0.10 23.55
N PHE A 48 13.15 -1.07 24.20
CA PHE A 48 12.09 -1.30 25.20
C PHE A 48 12.51 -0.94 26.64
N ALA A 49 13.80 -0.76 26.92
CA ALA A 49 14.30 -0.43 28.25
C ALA A 49 14.00 1.03 28.67
N ASN A 50 13.83 1.94 27.70
CA ASN A 50 13.57 3.36 27.92
C ASN A 50 12.25 3.83 27.27
N PHE A 51 11.22 2.99 27.26
CA PHE A 51 9.97 3.26 26.53
C PHE A 51 9.27 4.57 27.00
N GLY A 52 9.43 5.64 26.23
CA GLY A 52 8.86 6.97 26.45
C GLY A 52 7.99 7.44 25.27
N LEU A 53 7.76 8.75 25.18
CA LEU A 53 6.89 9.33 24.14
C LEU A 53 7.46 9.13 22.72
N GLY A 54 8.80 9.17 22.58
CA GLY A 54 9.47 9.00 21.28
C GLY A 54 9.34 7.56 20.76
N GLU A 55 9.51 6.58 21.63
CA GLU A 55 9.37 5.15 21.34
C GLU A 55 7.92 4.80 21.02
N PHE A 56 6.94 5.39 21.73
CA PHE A 56 5.52 5.22 21.43
C PHE A 56 5.13 5.77 20.05
N ILE A 57 5.59 6.98 19.70
CA ILE A 57 5.37 7.55 18.35
C ILE A 57 6.07 6.70 17.29
N GLY A 58 7.28 6.22 17.56
CA GLY A 58 8.00 5.28 16.71
C GLY A 58 7.23 3.98 16.47
N ALA A 59 6.63 3.41 17.52
CA ALA A 59 5.81 2.20 17.41
C ALA A 59 4.53 2.41 16.58
N LEU A 60 3.83 3.54 16.75
CA LEU A 60 2.69 3.90 15.90
C LEU A 60 3.11 4.07 14.43
N PHE A 61 4.25 4.69 14.18
CA PHE A 61 4.81 4.82 12.85
C PHE A 61 5.16 3.46 12.24
N PHE A 62 5.69 2.54 13.04
CA PHE A 62 5.99 1.18 12.63
C PHE A 62 4.73 0.39 12.24
N LEU A 63 3.62 0.58 12.96
CA LEU A 63 2.33 0.02 12.59
C LEU A 63 1.85 0.53 11.22
N ILE A 64 2.04 1.82 10.94
CA ILE A 64 1.71 2.40 9.63
C ILE A 64 2.60 1.79 8.53
N LEU A 65 3.90 1.63 8.79
CA LEU A 65 4.84 1.00 7.87
C LEU A 65 4.43 -0.43 7.50
N ILE A 66 3.87 -1.20 8.45
CA ILE A 66 3.38 -2.56 8.19
C ILE A 66 2.00 -2.52 7.51
N ALA A 67 1.10 -1.66 7.98
CA ALA A 67 -0.27 -1.58 7.48
C ALA A 67 -0.32 -1.12 6.02
N MET A 68 0.54 -0.17 5.62
CA MET A 68 0.54 0.40 4.28
C MET A 68 0.74 -0.66 3.17
N PRO A 69 1.80 -1.49 3.18
CA PRO A 69 1.98 -2.57 2.20
C PRO A 69 0.79 -3.52 2.13
N ILE A 70 0.21 -3.87 3.29
CA ILE A 70 -0.96 -4.76 3.36
C ILE A 70 -2.16 -4.12 2.64
N LEU A 71 -2.45 -2.84 2.92
CA LEU A 71 -3.55 -2.12 2.27
C LEU A 71 -3.35 -1.98 0.76
N LEU A 72 -2.11 -1.73 0.32
CA LEU A 72 -1.78 -1.67 -1.11
C LEU A 72 -1.99 -3.03 -1.79
N ILE A 73 -1.56 -4.13 -1.17
CA ILE A 73 -1.79 -5.50 -1.66
C ILE A 73 -3.29 -5.78 -1.75
N ILE A 74 -4.07 -5.42 -0.73
CA ILE A 74 -5.54 -5.57 -0.76
C ILE A 74 -6.14 -4.80 -1.95
N GLY A 75 -5.68 -3.57 -2.21
CA GLY A 75 -6.09 -2.78 -3.37
C GLY A 75 -5.77 -3.47 -4.70
N ILE A 76 -4.55 -3.99 -4.85
CA ILE A 76 -4.13 -4.76 -6.03
C ILE A 76 -5.04 -5.97 -6.23
N VAL A 77 -5.23 -6.79 -5.19
CA VAL A 77 -6.05 -8.00 -5.23
C VAL A 77 -7.51 -7.67 -5.57
N TYR A 78 -8.08 -6.63 -4.96
CA TYR A 78 -9.44 -6.18 -5.24
C TYR A 78 -9.62 -5.83 -6.73
N HIS A 79 -8.70 -5.01 -7.27
CA HIS A 79 -8.76 -4.60 -8.66
C HIS A 79 -8.48 -5.77 -9.62
N LEU A 80 -7.56 -6.66 -9.28
CA LEU A 80 -7.27 -7.88 -10.05
C LEU A 80 -8.49 -8.82 -10.12
N ILE A 81 -9.18 -9.05 -8.98
CA ILE A 81 -10.41 -9.87 -8.95
C ILE A 81 -11.47 -9.27 -9.86
N LYS A 82 -11.64 -7.94 -9.85
CA LYS A 82 -12.61 -7.25 -10.71
C LYS A 82 -12.25 -7.30 -12.19
N LEU A 83 -10.97 -7.44 -12.54
CA LEU A 83 -10.52 -7.66 -13.91
C LEU A 83 -10.75 -9.10 -14.39
N ILE A 84 -10.51 -10.09 -13.52
CA ILE A 84 -10.66 -11.52 -13.86
C ILE A 84 -12.13 -11.95 -13.85
N LYS A 85 -12.92 -11.43 -12.91
CA LYS A 85 -14.36 -11.66 -12.77
C LYS A 85 -15.12 -10.34 -12.89
N PRO A 86 -15.16 -9.74 -14.09
CA PRO A 86 -15.95 -8.54 -14.29
C PRO A 86 -17.42 -8.86 -14.01
N ASN A 87 -18.08 -8.03 -13.19
CA ASN A 87 -19.52 -8.13 -13.06
C ASN A 87 -20.11 -7.90 -14.46
N LYS A 88 -20.93 -8.83 -14.95
CA LYS A 88 -21.73 -8.60 -16.14
C LYS A 88 -22.56 -7.34 -15.88
N ASN A 89 -22.53 -6.41 -16.83
CA ASN A 89 -23.29 -5.15 -16.93
C ASN A 89 -22.49 -3.90 -16.57
N VAL A 90 -21.70 -3.38 -17.53
CA VAL A 90 -21.83 -1.97 -17.99
C VAL A 90 -21.43 -1.93 -19.48
N PRO A 91 -22.28 -1.40 -20.38
CA PRO A 91 -21.98 -1.31 -21.80
C PRO A 91 -20.83 -0.33 -22.06
N VAL A 92 -19.98 -0.67 -23.02
CA VAL A 92 -19.03 0.27 -23.63
C VAL A 92 -19.88 1.33 -24.33
N GLN A 93 -19.95 2.55 -23.77
CA GLN A 93 -20.45 3.68 -24.56
C GLN A 93 -19.35 4.04 -25.56
N ASN A 94 -19.68 3.85 -26.84
CA ASN A 94 -18.92 4.28 -27.99
C ASN A 94 -18.70 5.80 -28.00
#